data_AF-L8HLH8-F1
#
_entry.id   AF-L8HLH8-F1
#
_cell.length_a   1.000
_cell.length_b   1.000
_cell.length_c   1.000
_cell.angle_alpha   90.00
_cell.angle_beta   90.00
_cell.angle_gamma   90.00
#
_symmetry.space_group_name_H-M   'P 1'
#
loop_
_entity.id
_entity.type
_entity.pdbx_description
1 polymer ?
#
loop_
_entity_poly.entity_id
_entity_poly.type
_entity_poly.pdbx_seq_one_letter_code
_entity_poly.pdbx_strand_id
1 'polypeptide(L)'
;MDLSHLIRSQVVLSAAFFPPPPAPSPQAENRRRLTGASPSLVDLAAKVVAVNFELYQDCWVPKPLHVHLQKFMEPKAQRQMLDAVKKYHPNGNVKSNKEFDDEGQLHGKMEEWYANGHKCREECYEHGVLNGEARWWHEAGGLWTQQHFLNGHRHGKCVWYYPSGKPHRIVNYKNGLKDGHCETYYPNGLKCEEGQYQDDQEVGQWRKWSRMGHFLGCSEPSTIDHPLPGPSTN
;
A
#
# COMPACT_ATOMS: atom_id res chain seq x y z
N MET A 1 82.03 6.84 5.37
CA MET A 1 80.68 6.70 4.81
C MET A 1 80.20 8.09 4.45
N ASP A 2 79.88 8.47 3.23
CA ASP A 2 80.47 8.25 1.90
C ASP A 2 79.87 9.38 1.03
N LEU A 3 80.65 9.88 0.07
CA LEU A 3 80.27 10.60 -1.18
C LEU A 3 79.06 11.57 -1.15
N SER A 4 79.23 12.89 -1.12
CA SER A 4 79.63 13.80 -2.21
C SER A 4 78.52 14.22 -3.21
N HIS A 5 78.48 15.54 -3.49
CA HIS A 5 77.98 16.18 -4.72
C HIS A 5 76.44 16.17 -4.94
N LEU A 6 75.78 17.11 -5.65
CA LEU A 6 76.12 18.09 -6.70
C LEU A 6 74.86 19.01 -6.81
N ILE A 7 74.97 20.35 -6.81
CA ILE A 7 74.82 21.25 -7.99
C ILE A 7 73.36 21.52 -8.42
N ARG A 8 72.87 22.76 -8.22
CA ARG A 8 72.65 23.85 -9.22
C ARG A 8 71.46 23.56 -10.16
N SER A 9 70.70 24.49 -10.73
CA SER A 9 70.60 25.96 -10.76
C SER A 9 69.78 26.22 -12.05
N GLN A 10 68.93 27.25 -12.06
CA GLN A 10 68.58 28.05 -13.26
C GLN A 10 67.75 27.34 -14.36
N VAL A 11 67.03 27.96 -15.30
CA VAL A 11 66.86 29.34 -15.83
C VAL A 11 65.54 29.27 -16.65
N VAL A 12 64.55 30.16 -16.48
CA VAL A 12 64.39 31.53 -17.04
C VAL A 12 63.80 31.57 -18.48
N LEU A 13 62.89 32.55 -18.68
CA LEU A 13 62.38 33.18 -19.92
C LEU A 13 61.44 32.34 -20.81
N SER A 14 60.41 32.87 -21.50
CA SER A 14 59.65 34.13 -21.50
C SER A 14 58.61 34.00 -22.64
N ALA A 15 57.68 34.96 -22.73
CA ALA A 15 56.73 35.19 -23.83
C ALA A 15 55.52 34.24 -23.88
N ALA A 16 54.30 34.68 -24.17
CA ALA A 16 53.70 36.00 -24.34
C ALA A 16 52.18 35.82 -24.27
N PHE A 17 51.49 36.86 -23.80
CA PHE A 17 50.13 37.28 -24.19
C PHE A 17 49.14 36.21 -24.67
N PHE A 18 48.27 35.76 -23.77
CA PHE A 18 46.80 35.74 -23.91
C PHE A 18 46.23 35.56 -22.50
N PRO A 19 45.11 36.21 -22.10
CA PRO A 19 44.53 35.99 -20.79
C PRO A 19 44.16 34.49 -20.64
N PRO A 20 44.52 33.83 -19.53
CA PRO A 20 44.03 32.48 -19.27
C PRO A 20 42.50 32.53 -19.11
N PRO A 21 41.76 31.48 -19.54
CA PRO A 21 40.32 31.39 -19.29
C PRO A 21 40.05 31.48 -17.77
N PRO A 22 38.89 32.03 -17.35
CA PRO A 22 38.56 32.12 -15.95
C PRO A 22 38.72 30.75 -15.30
N ALA A 23 39.42 30.73 -14.15
CA ALA A 23 39.67 29.50 -13.41
C ALA A 23 38.38 28.67 -13.30
N PRO A 24 38.41 27.37 -13.60
CA PRO A 24 37.26 26.53 -13.32
C PRO A 24 36.99 26.63 -11.82
N SER A 25 35.72 26.91 -11.48
CA SER A 25 35.23 26.84 -10.11
C SER A 25 35.69 25.54 -9.44
N PRO A 26 35.87 25.49 -8.11
CA PRO A 26 36.44 24.34 -7.36
C PRO A 26 35.72 22.99 -7.54
N GLN A 27 34.69 22.91 -8.38
CA GLN A 27 33.87 21.72 -8.61
C GLN A 27 34.28 20.88 -9.83
N ALA A 28 35.28 21.29 -10.63
CA ALA A 28 35.65 20.58 -11.87
C ALA A 28 36.86 19.63 -11.74
N GLU A 29 37.48 19.49 -10.56
CA GLU A 29 38.72 18.71 -10.38
C GLU A 29 38.51 17.25 -9.91
N ASN A 30 37.27 16.78 -9.78
CA ASN A 30 36.99 15.39 -9.36
C ASN A 30 36.79 14.39 -10.51
N ARG A 31 37.21 14.72 -11.75
CA ARG A 31 37.27 13.75 -12.85
C ARG A 31 38.71 13.35 -13.14
N ARG A 32 39.26 12.42 -12.35
CA ARG A 32 40.15 11.31 -12.78
C ARG A 32 40.75 10.63 -11.54
N ARG A 33 40.76 9.29 -11.58
CA ARG A 33 41.37 8.32 -10.63
C ARG A 33 40.44 7.76 -9.54
N LEU A 34 39.48 6.92 -9.95
CA LEU A 34 38.99 5.81 -9.14
C LEU A 34 39.47 4.49 -9.76
N THR A 35 40.78 4.28 -9.74
CA THR A 35 41.37 2.95 -9.97
C THR A 35 42.49 2.80 -8.93
N GLY A 36 42.14 2.23 -7.77
CA GLY A 36 43.10 1.91 -6.71
C GLY A 36 42.89 2.62 -5.37
N ALA A 37 41.66 2.75 -4.88
CA ALA A 37 41.38 3.26 -3.53
C ALA A 37 41.00 2.09 -2.59
N SER A 38 41.60 2.06 -1.40
CA SER A 38 41.30 1.09 -0.34
C SER A 38 39.85 1.20 0.15
N PRO A 39 39.28 0.14 0.76
CA PRO A 39 37.88 0.10 1.21
C PRO A 39 37.45 1.28 2.10
N SER A 40 38.40 1.93 2.77
CA SER A 40 38.17 3.11 3.63
C SER A 40 37.84 4.42 2.91
N LEU A 41 38.15 4.56 1.62
CA LEU A 41 37.85 5.79 0.84
C LEU A 41 36.45 5.77 0.23
N VAL A 42 35.91 4.58 -0.03
CA VAL A 42 34.51 4.39 -0.45
C VAL A 42 33.56 4.74 0.70
N ASP A 43 33.95 4.42 1.94
CA ASP A 43 33.21 4.81 3.16
C ASP A 43 33.19 6.33 3.40
N LEU A 44 34.25 7.04 3.02
CA LEU A 44 34.29 8.51 3.16
C LEU A 44 33.44 9.19 2.06
N ALA A 45 33.43 8.63 0.84
CA ALA A 45 32.54 9.08 -0.23
C ALA A 45 31.06 8.85 0.13
N ALA A 46 30.73 7.72 0.77
CA ALA A 46 29.38 7.44 1.27
C ALA A 46 28.95 8.44 2.38
N LYS A 47 29.88 8.84 3.25
CA LYS A 47 29.62 9.85 4.30
C LYS A 47 29.43 11.26 3.75
N VAL A 48 30.09 11.63 2.66
CA VAL A 48 29.91 12.95 2.02
C VAL A 48 28.60 13.01 1.22
N VAL A 49 28.16 11.90 0.63
CA VAL A 49 26.87 11.82 -0.08
C VAL A 49 25.67 11.91 0.87
N ALA A 50 25.83 11.53 2.15
CA ALA A 50 24.76 11.59 3.15
C ALA A 50 24.43 12.99 3.69
N VAL A 51 25.24 14.02 3.40
CA VAL A 51 25.06 15.37 3.96
C VAL A 51 24.33 16.33 2.99
N ASN A 52 24.22 16.02 1.70
CA ASN A 52 23.53 16.87 0.73
C ASN A 52 22.31 16.18 0.11
N PHE A 53 21.14 16.45 0.71
CA PHE A 53 19.81 16.05 0.23
C PHE A 53 19.44 16.64 -1.15
N GLU A 54 20.24 17.58 -1.68
CA GLU A 54 20.03 18.19 -3.01
C GLU A 54 20.66 17.43 -4.18
N LEU A 55 21.46 16.39 -3.97
CA LEU A 55 22.04 15.58 -5.07
C LEU A 55 21.22 14.35 -5.45
N TYR A 56 20.07 14.13 -4.81
CA TYR A 56 19.23 12.95 -5.02
C TYR A 56 18.33 13.02 -6.27
N GLN A 57 18.31 14.15 -6.98
CA GLN A 57 17.40 14.35 -8.12
C GLN A 57 17.91 13.81 -9.47
N ASP A 58 19.20 13.48 -9.62
CA ASP A 58 19.78 13.14 -10.94
C ASP A 58 20.51 11.79 -11.04
N CYS A 59 20.50 10.93 -10.00
CA CYS A 59 21.19 9.65 -10.03
C CYS A 59 20.23 8.45 -10.09
N TRP A 60 20.22 7.74 -11.22
CA TRP A 60 19.59 6.41 -11.34
C TRP A 60 20.34 5.42 -10.44
N VAL A 61 19.71 4.95 -9.36
CA VAL A 61 20.27 3.92 -8.48
C VAL A 61 19.64 2.55 -8.82
N PRO A 62 20.43 1.51 -9.13
CA PRO A 62 19.89 0.17 -9.36
C PRO A 62 19.29 -0.42 -8.07
N LYS A 63 18.12 -1.07 -8.20
CA LYS A 63 17.26 -1.62 -7.12
C LYS A 63 17.98 -2.39 -5.98
N PRO A 64 19.10 -3.12 -6.19
CA PRO A 64 19.79 -3.82 -5.09
C PRO A 64 20.44 -2.88 -4.05
N LEU A 65 20.80 -1.65 -4.43
CA LEU A 65 21.49 -0.70 -3.54
C LEU A 65 20.51 0.06 -2.63
N HIS A 66 19.24 0.15 -3.05
CA HIS A 66 18.18 0.82 -2.29
C HIS A 66 17.90 0.10 -0.95
N VAL A 67 17.92 -1.24 -0.97
CA VAL A 67 17.75 -2.10 0.22
C VAL A 67 18.97 -2.04 1.16
N HIS A 68 20.17 -1.80 0.62
CA HIS A 68 21.38 -1.69 1.44
C HIS A 68 21.47 -0.35 2.17
N LEU A 69 21.00 0.74 1.57
CA LEU A 69 20.99 2.07 2.17
C LEU A 69 19.97 2.21 3.33
N GLN A 70 18.90 1.41 3.34
CA GLN A 70 17.97 1.33 4.46
C GLN A 70 18.63 0.87 5.77
N LYS A 71 19.70 0.05 5.69
CA LYS A 71 20.44 -0.43 6.86
C LYS A 71 21.38 0.62 7.48
N PHE A 72 21.67 1.71 6.75
CA PHE A 72 22.54 2.79 7.20
C PHE A 72 21.78 4.07 7.58
N MET A 73 20.45 4.05 7.49
CA MET A 73 19.61 5.15 7.94
C MET A 73 19.58 5.19 9.47
N GLU A 74 19.80 6.37 10.07
CA GLU A 74 19.73 6.55 11.51
C GLU A 74 18.41 6.00 12.10
N PRO A 75 18.38 5.47 13.33
CA PRO A 75 17.18 4.92 13.95
C PRO A 75 15.99 5.91 13.95
N LYS A 76 16.28 7.21 13.94
CA LYS A 76 15.26 8.28 13.85
C LYS A 76 14.70 8.45 12.44
N ALA A 77 15.48 8.19 11.39
CA ALA A 77 15.07 8.19 10.00
C ALA A 77 14.32 6.91 9.61
N GLN A 78 14.72 5.74 10.15
CA GLN A 78 13.92 4.50 10.06
C GLN A 78 12.57 4.65 10.79
N ARG A 79 12.57 5.28 11.97
CA ARG A 79 11.34 5.58 12.73
C ARG A 79 10.46 6.64 12.05
N GLN A 80 11.03 7.57 11.28
CA GLN A 80 10.29 8.50 10.42
C GLN A 80 9.75 7.84 9.14
N MET A 81 10.31 6.71 8.70
CA MET A 81 9.86 5.98 7.52
C MET A 81 8.74 4.97 7.83
N LEU A 82 8.62 4.53 9.09
CA LEU A 82 7.73 3.45 9.53
C LEU A 82 6.45 3.89 10.28
N ASP A 83 6.28 5.15 10.66
CA ASP A 83 5.09 5.61 11.43
C ASP A 83 3.85 5.91 10.55
N ALA A 84 3.77 5.24 9.40
CA ALA A 84 2.74 5.33 8.37
C ALA A 84 2.74 6.64 7.54
N VAL A 85 2.54 6.48 6.23
CA VAL A 85 2.57 7.61 5.27
C VAL A 85 1.27 8.38 5.41
N LYS A 86 1.24 9.31 6.36
CA LYS A 86 0.10 10.21 6.59
C LYS A 86 0.04 11.27 5.50
N LYS A 87 -1.14 11.41 4.88
CA LYS A 87 -1.47 12.52 3.99
C LYS A 87 -2.55 13.35 4.64
N TYR A 88 -2.63 14.63 4.28
CA TYR A 88 -3.57 15.59 4.84
C TYR A 88 -4.44 16.20 3.75
N HIS A 89 -5.65 16.59 4.14
CA HIS A 89 -6.54 17.42 3.33
C HIS A 89 -6.08 18.88 3.35
N PRO A 90 -6.53 19.74 2.41
CA PRO A 90 -6.18 21.16 2.40
C PRO A 90 -6.56 21.91 3.69
N ASN A 91 -7.53 21.39 4.44
CA ASN A 91 -7.96 21.96 5.72
C ASN A 91 -7.11 21.49 6.93
N GLY A 92 -6.07 20.70 6.71
CA GLY A 92 -5.17 20.20 7.76
C GLY A 92 -5.62 18.90 8.44
N ASN A 93 -6.83 18.40 8.16
CA ASN A 93 -7.26 17.10 8.70
C ASN A 93 -6.51 15.95 8.02
N VAL A 94 -6.28 14.86 8.76
CA VAL A 94 -5.70 13.64 8.17
C VAL A 94 -6.61 13.16 7.05
N LYS A 95 -6.02 12.82 5.90
CA LYS A 95 -6.69 12.29 4.72
C LYS A 95 -6.51 10.80 4.60
N SER A 96 -5.28 10.31 4.81
CA SER A 96 -4.97 8.89 4.74
C SER A 96 -3.81 8.54 5.65
N ASN A 97 -3.80 7.32 6.15
CA ASN A 97 -2.75 6.72 6.96
C ASN A 97 -2.49 5.32 6.39
N LYS A 98 -1.23 4.98 6.09
CA LYS A 98 -0.87 3.73 5.40
C LYS A 98 0.38 3.13 6.01
N GLU A 99 0.28 1.91 6.50
CA GLU A 99 1.39 1.12 7.01
C GLU A 99 2.00 0.27 5.88
N PHE A 100 3.33 0.15 5.87
CA PHE A 100 4.08 -0.59 4.85
C PHE A 100 5.09 -1.52 5.53
N ASP A 101 5.40 -2.65 4.89
CA ASP A 101 6.47 -3.55 5.29
C ASP A 101 7.86 -3.09 4.78
N ASP A 102 8.90 -3.83 5.15
CA ASP A 102 10.30 -3.55 4.75
C ASP A 102 10.52 -3.61 3.24
N GLU A 103 9.63 -4.29 2.50
CA GLU A 103 9.63 -4.39 1.04
C GLU A 103 8.88 -3.23 0.37
N GLY A 104 8.27 -2.34 1.15
CA GLY A 104 7.48 -1.20 0.68
C GLY A 104 6.08 -1.57 0.22
N GLN A 105 5.58 -2.76 0.56
CA GLN A 105 4.21 -3.19 0.28
C GLN A 105 3.29 -2.80 1.44
N LEU A 106 2.00 -2.56 1.18
CA LEU A 106 1.06 -2.24 2.26
C LEU A 106 0.94 -3.42 3.23
N HIS A 107 1.19 -3.19 4.51
CA HIS A 107 1.13 -4.22 5.53
C HIS A 107 0.66 -3.58 6.83
N GLY A 108 -0.40 -4.13 7.42
CA GLY A 108 -1.09 -3.56 8.58
C GLY A 108 -2.31 -2.74 8.19
N LYS A 109 -2.61 -1.69 8.95
CA LYS A 109 -3.82 -0.90 8.75
C LYS A 109 -3.63 0.21 7.73
N MET A 110 -4.66 0.38 6.92
CA MET A 110 -4.84 1.49 6.02
C MET A 110 -6.14 2.20 6.36
N GLU A 111 -6.05 3.49 6.61
CA GLU A 111 -7.19 4.31 7.01
C GLU A 111 -7.29 5.54 6.09
N GLU A 112 -8.50 5.93 5.73
CA GLU A 112 -8.76 7.23 5.09
C GLU A 112 -9.92 7.93 5.76
N TRP A 113 -9.88 9.26 5.74
CA TRP A 113 -10.87 10.13 6.35
C TRP A 113 -11.37 11.13 5.31
N TYR A 114 -12.64 11.53 5.46
CA TYR A 114 -13.21 12.66 4.73
C TYR A 114 -12.61 13.99 5.23
N ALA A 115 -12.80 15.06 4.46
CA ALA A 115 -12.32 16.39 4.84
C ALA A 115 -12.96 16.86 6.17
N ASN A 116 -14.17 16.42 6.48
CA ASN A 116 -14.85 16.71 7.75
C ASN A 116 -14.26 15.97 8.97
N GLY A 117 -13.28 15.08 8.78
CA GLY A 117 -12.61 14.33 9.84
C GLY A 117 -13.28 12.99 10.19
N HIS A 118 -14.43 12.66 9.62
CA HIS A 118 -15.03 11.33 9.77
C HIS A 118 -14.23 10.30 8.97
N LYS A 119 -14.13 9.06 9.47
CA LYS A 119 -13.54 7.96 8.70
C LYS A 119 -14.34 7.74 7.41
N CYS A 120 -13.62 7.43 6.34
CA CYS A 120 -14.17 7.03 5.04
C CYS A 120 -13.98 5.52 4.85
N ARG A 121 -12.78 5.02 5.15
CA ARG A 121 -12.47 3.60 5.09
C ARG A 121 -11.37 3.19 6.06
N GLU A 122 -11.40 1.93 6.45
CA GLU A 122 -10.40 1.24 7.26
C GLU A 122 -10.26 -0.16 6.69
N GLU A 123 -9.06 -0.54 6.30
CA GLU A 123 -8.74 -1.76 5.58
C GLU A 123 -7.46 -2.36 6.17
N CYS A 124 -7.40 -3.68 6.30
CA CYS A 124 -6.20 -4.40 6.74
C CYS A 124 -5.52 -5.05 5.54
N TYR A 125 -4.21 -4.89 5.43
CA TYR A 125 -3.38 -5.44 4.36
C TYR A 125 -2.28 -6.34 4.92
N GLU A 126 -1.91 -7.36 4.17
CA GLU A 126 -0.78 -8.23 4.43
C GLU A 126 0.00 -8.37 3.12
N HIS A 127 1.22 -7.85 3.08
CA HIS A 127 2.11 -7.90 1.90
C HIS A 127 1.43 -7.42 0.61
N GLY A 128 0.79 -6.25 0.69
CA GLY A 128 0.08 -5.61 -0.42
C GLY A 128 -1.32 -6.16 -0.70
N VAL A 129 -1.73 -7.24 -0.04
CA VAL A 129 -3.01 -7.92 -0.28
C VAL A 129 -4.00 -7.62 0.84
N LEU A 130 -5.24 -7.26 0.49
CA LEU A 130 -6.28 -6.98 1.46
C LEU A 130 -6.62 -8.27 2.24
N ASN A 131 -6.39 -8.26 3.56
CA ASN A 131 -6.58 -9.41 4.42
C ASN A 131 -7.09 -8.99 5.81
N GLY A 132 -8.20 -9.58 6.25
CA GLY A 132 -8.87 -9.23 7.49
C GLY A 132 -10.11 -8.36 7.30
N GLU A 133 -10.44 -7.57 8.31
CA GLU A 133 -11.65 -6.77 8.34
C GLU A 133 -11.47 -5.45 7.55
N ALA A 134 -12.49 -5.10 6.76
CA ALA A 134 -12.60 -3.83 6.07
C ALA A 134 -13.92 -3.14 6.40
N ARG A 135 -13.87 -1.84 6.66
CA ARG A 135 -15.02 -1.02 7.03
C ARG A 135 -15.05 0.23 6.18
N TRP A 136 -16.24 0.62 5.75
CA TRP A 136 -16.46 1.87 5.03
C TRP A 136 -17.61 2.63 5.67
N TRP A 137 -17.49 3.95 5.67
CA TRP A 137 -18.44 4.86 6.29
C TRP A 137 -18.91 5.90 5.27
N HIS A 138 -20.15 6.35 5.43
CA HIS A 138 -20.65 7.52 4.74
C HIS A 138 -20.00 8.80 5.28
N GLU A 139 -20.00 9.86 4.48
CA GLU A 139 -19.47 11.17 4.88
C GLU A 139 -20.15 11.73 6.14
N ALA A 140 -21.43 11.42 6.34
CA ALA A 140 -22.18 11.75 7.55
C ALA A 140 -21.71 10.98 8.82
N GLY A 141 -20.78 10.03 8.70
CA GLY A 141 -20.19 9.26 9.80
C GLY A 141 -20.85 7.90 10.07
N GLY A 142 -22.00 7.61 9.44
CA GLY A 142 -22.67 6.32 9.56
C GLY A 142 -21.90 5.19 8.87
N LEU A 143 -21.72 4.05 9.54
CA LEU A 143 -21.10 2.86 8.95
C LEU A 143 -21.96 2.39 7.77
N TRP A 144 -21.36 2.22 6.61
CA TRP A 144 -22.03 1.79 5.38
C TRP A 144 -21.92 0.27 5.21
N THR A 145 -20.72 -0.27 5.38
CA THR A 145 -20.49 -1.70 5.27
C THR A 145 -19.27 -2.13 6.08
N GLN A 146 -19.32 -3.37 6.55
CA GLN A 146 -18.26 -4.08 7.23
C GLN A 146 -18.12 -5.44 6.55
N GLN A 147 -16.94 -5.76 6.06
CA GLN A 147 -16.68 -6.97 5.29
C GLN A 147 -15.40 -7.62 5.80
N HIS A 148 -15.27 -8.93 5.57
CA HIS A 148 -14.02 -9.63 5.80
C HIS A 148 -13.43 -10.07 4.45
N PHE A 149 -12.12 -10.02 4.37
CA PHE A 149 -11.33 -10.44 3.24
C PHE A 149 -10.29 -11.47 3.68
N LEU A 150 -9.99 -12.40 2.80
CA LEU A 150 -8.89 -13.34 2.90
C LEU A 150 -8.19 -13.39 1.54
N ASN A 151 -6.90 -13.07 1.51
CA ASN A 151 -6.09 -13.03 0.29
C ASN A 151 -6.74 -12.20 -0.85
N GLY A 152 -7.31 -11.04 -0.51
CA GLY A 152 -7.93 -10.13 -1.48
C GLY A 152 -9.36 -10.50 -1.87
N HIS A 153 -9.88 -11.64 -1.43
CA HIS A 153 -11.24 -12.09 -1.73
C HIS A 153 -12.14 -11.96 -0.51
N ARG A 154 -13.41 -11.60 -0.71
CA ARG A 154 -14.40 -11.60 0.38
C ARG A 154 -14.50 -13.00 1.00
N HIS A 155 -14.44 -13.07 2.32
CA HIS A 155 -14.45 -14.33 3.06
C HIS A 155 -15.13 -14.12 4.41
N GLY A 156 -15.99 -15.04 4.84
CA GLY A 156 -16.77 -14.89 6.06
C GLY A 156 -17.93 -13.89 5.93
N LYS A 157 -18.37 -13.36 7.08
CA LYS A 157 -19.59 -12.55 7.19
C LYS A 157 -19.35 -11.11 6.69
N CYS A 158 -20.14 -10.69 5.72
CA CYS A 158 -20.21 -9.31 5.23
C CYS A 158 -21.55 -8.68 5.60
N VAL A 159 -21.53 -7.45 6.08
CA VAL A 159 -22.69 -6.70 6.54
C VAL A 159 -22.77 -5.36 5.83
N TRP A 160 -23.96 -5.01 5.37
CA TRP A 160 -24.30 -3.68 4.88
C TRP A 160 -25.32 -3.07 5.81
N TYR A 161 -25.22 -1.77 6.03
CA TYR A 161 -26.05 -1.04 6.97
C TYR A 161 -26.86 0.03 6.24
N TYR A 162 -28.03 0.33 6.79
CA TYR A 162 -28.77 1.53 6.45
C TYR A 162 -28.11 2.77 7.09
N PRO A 163 -28.42 3.99 6.60
CA PRO A 163 -27.99 5.23 7.25
C PRO A 163 -28.38 5.34 8.73
N SER A 164 -29.44 4.63 9.16
CA SER A 164 -29.86 4.55 10.56
C SER A 164 -28.96 3.66 11.43
N GLY A 165 -27.95 2.99 10.87
CA GLY A 165 -27.08 2.02 11.54
C GLY A 165 -27.67 0.61 11.70
N LYS A 166 -28.91 0.38 11.25
CA LYS A 166 -29.52 -0.97 11.25
C LYS A 166 -28.95 -1.81 10.10
N PRO A 167 -28.80 -3.13 10.28
CA PRO A 167 -28.37 -4.00 9.19
C PRO A 167 -29.41 -3.92 8.05
N HIS A 168 -28.91 -3.76 6.84
CA HIS A 168 -29.67 -3.87 5.60
C HIS A 168 -29.54 -5.28 5.02
N ARG A 169 -28.32 -5.81 5.03
CA ARG A 169 -28.00 -7.11 4.44
C ARG A 169 -26.84 -7.76 5.17
N ILE A 170 -26.93 -9.07 5.37
CA ILE A 170 -25.88 -9.92 5.92
C ILE A 170 -25.69 -11.08 4.95
N VAL A 171 -24.48 -11.31 4.47
CA VAL A 171 -24.17 -12.40 3.55
C VAL A 171 -22.82 -13.00 3.92
N ASN A 172 -22.74 -14.32 3.93
CA ASN A 172 -21.48 -15.03 4.05
C ASN A 172 -20.84 -15.24 2.67
N TYR A 173 -19.53 -15.05 2.62
CA TYR A 173 -18.70 -15.29 1.43
C TYR A 173 -17.64 -16.33 1.71
N LYS A 174 -17.22 -17.02 0.66
CA LYS A 174 -16.06 -17.90 0.64
C LYS A 174 -15.32 -17.69 -0.66
N ASN A 175 -14.07 -17.24 -0.57
CA ASN A 175 -13.19 -17.00 -1.72
C ASN A 175 -13.83 -16.09 -2.79
N GLY A 176 -14.58 -15.08 -2.35
CA GLY A 176 -15.20 -14.08 -3.21
C GLY A 176 -16.61 -14.44 -3.69
N LEU A 177 -17.05 -15.68 -3.55
CA LEU A 177 -18.40 -16.15 -3.90
C LEU A 177 -19.30 -16.12 -2.67
N LYS A 178 -20.60 -15.87 -2.82
CA LYS A 178 -21.55 -16.04 -1.71
C LYS A 178 -21.67 -17.53 -1.39
N ASP A 179 -21.50 -17.85 -0.12
CA ASP A 179 -21.51 -19.22 0.39
C ASP A 179 -21.99 -19.21 1.84
N GLY A 180 -23.08 -19.91 2.10
CA GLY A 180 -23.76 -19.98 3.39
C GLY A 180 -24.93 -19.01 3.54
N HIS A 181 -25.21 -18.63 4.79
CA HIS A 181 -26.42 -17.91 5.17
C HIS A 181 -26.47 -16.47 4.61
N CYS A 182 -27.64 -16.06 4.15
CA CYS A 182 -27.95 -14.71 3.71
C CYS A 182 -29.23 -14.21 4.36
N GLU A 183 -29.21 -12.97 4.82
CA GLU A 183 -30.37 -12.27 5.38
C GLU A 183 -30.45 -10.85 4.84
N THR A 184 -31.66 -10.39 4.55
CA THR A 184 -31.95 -8.99 4.27
C THR A 184 -33.02 -8.48 5.22
N TYR A 185 -32.96 -7.19 5.50
CA TYR A 185 -33.81 -6.53 6.48
C TYR A 185 -34.39 -5.26 5.87
N TYR A 186 -35.61 -4.91 6.25
CA TYR A 186 -36.21 -3.62 5.94
C TYR A 186 -35.61 -2.50 6.80
N PRO A 187 -35.77 -1.21 6.43
CA PRO A 187 -35.28 -0.09 7.23
C PRO A 187 -35.85 -0.01 8.65
N ASN A 188 -37.03 -0.59 8.88
CA ASN A 188 -37.60 -0.68 10.23
C ASN A 188 -36.89 -1.72 11.12
N GLY A 189 -36.03 -2.57 10.56
CA GLY A 189 -35.28 -3.63 11.24
C GLY A 189 -35.96 -5.00 11.19
N LEU A 190 -37.14 -5.11 10.58
CA LEU A 190 -37.80 -6.39 10.38
C LEU A 190 -37.14 -7.16 9.24
N LYS A 191 -37.05 -8.48 9.38
CA LYS A 191 -36.50 -9.37 8.36
C LYS A 191 -37.34 -9.23 7.08
N CYS A 192 -36.66 -9.14 5.94
CA CYS A 192 -37.25 -9.08 4.61
C CYS A 192 -37.17 -10.44 3.95
N GLU A 193 -36.00 -11.06 4.00
CA GLU A 193 -35.73 -12.33 3.35
C GLU A 193 -34.58 -13.05 4.04
N GLU A 194 -34.61 -14.39 4.03
CA GLU A 194 -33.46 -15.21 4.39
C GLU A 194 -33.38 -16.47 3.53
N GLY A 195 -32.16 -16.96 3.33
CA GLY A 195 -31.89 -18.14 2.53
C GLY A 195 -30.42 -18.52 2.60
N GLN A 196 -30.02 -19.44 1.74
CA GLN A 196 -28.64 -19.88 1.64
C GLN A 196 -28.12 -19.73 0.20
N TYR A 197 -26.83 -19.43 0.10
CA TYR A 197 -26.09 -19.49 -1.14
C TYR A 197 -25.08 -20.63 -1.10
N GLN A 198 -24.80 -21.21 -2.26
CA GLN A 198 -23.66 -22.08 -2.51
C GLN A 198 -23.05 -21.67 -3.85
N ASP A 199 -21.78 -21.26 -3.83
CA ASP A 199 -21.06 -20.79 -5.02
C ASP A 199 -21.85 -19.76 -5.85
N ASP A 200 -22.35 -18.71 -5.18
CA ASP A 200 -23.22 -17.65 -5.72
C ASP A 200 -24.63 -18.08 -6.18
N GLN A 201 -24.97 -19.37 -6.13
CA GLN A 201 -26.29 -19.88 -6.46
C GLN A 201 -27.18 -19.98 -5.21
N GLU A 202 -28.45 -19.61 -5.36
CA GLU A 202 -29.45 -19.77 -4.31
C GLU A 202 -29.73 -21.26 -4.10
N VAL A 203 -29.64 -21.73 -2.86
CA VAL A 203 -29.89 -23.12 -2.50
C VAL A 203 -30.86 -23.23 -1.32
N GLY A 204 -31.61 -24.31 -1.28
CA GLY A 204 -32.60 -24.57 -0.23
C GLY A 204 -33.80 -23.62 -0.29
N GLN A 205 -34.56 -23.56 0.81
CA GLN A 205 -35.77 -22.74 0.87
C GLN A 205 -35.46 -21.30 1.27
N TRP A 206 -35.97 -20.37 0.47
CA TRP A 206 -35.93 -18.94 0.71
C TRP A 206 -37.21 -18.49 1.37
N ARG A 207 -37.09 -17.84 2.51
CA ARG A 207 -38.23 -17.34 3.28
C ARG A 207 -38.34 -15.83 3.11
N LYS A 208 -39.56 -15.34 2.92
CA LYS A 208 -39.82 -13.91 2.72
C LYS A 208 -40.86 -13.38 3.69
N TRP A 209 -40.68 -12.14 4.12
CA TRP A 209 -41.61 -11.42 4.99
C TRP A 209 -41.96 -10.05 4.41
N SER A 210 -43.14 -9.55 4.78
CA SER A 210 -43.59 -8.21 4.44
C SER A 210 -42.93 -7.16 5.32
N ARG A 211 -43.02 -5.88 4.94
CA ARG A 211 -42.56 -4.75 5.76
C ARG A 211 -43.23 -4.70 7.13
N MET A 212 -44.38 -5.33 7.31
CA MET A 212 -45.10 -5.42 8.60
C MET A 212 -44.68 -6.64 9.43
N GLY A 213 -43.75 -7.47 8.94
CA GLY A 213 -43.30 -8.69 9.60
C GLY A 213 -44.17 -9.91 9.34
N HIS A 214 -45.19 -9.81 8.48
CA HIS A 214 -46.01 -10.96 8.12
C HIS A 214 -45.23 -11.88 7.20
N PHE A 215 -45.21 -13.18 7.52
CA PHE A 215 -44.61 -14.20 6.66
C PHE A 215 -45.38 -14.28 5.34
N LEU A 216 -44.67 -14.13 4.21
CA LEU A 216 -45.25 -14.15 2.87
C LEU A 216 -45.17 -15.52 2.22
N GLY A 217 -44.19 -16.34 2.59
CA GLY A 217 -44.04 -17.70 2.07
C GLY A 217 -42.59 -18.15 1.96
N CYS A 218 -42.43 -19.40 1.50
CA CYS A 218 -41.16 -19.96 1.05
C CYS A 218 -41.14 -20.07 -0.48
N SER A 219 -40.01 -19.82 -1.11
CA SER A 219 -39.74 -20.20 -2.49
C SER A 219 -38.51 -21.11 -2.52
N GLU A 220 -38.56 -22.14 -3.36
CA GLU A 220 -37.35 -22.87 -3.74
C GLU A 220 -36.79 -22.18 -5.00
N PRO A 221 -35.47 -21.93 -5.06
CA PRO A 221 -34.85 -21.37 -6.25
C PRO A 221 -35.11 -22.36 -7.38
N SER A 222 -35.71 -21.88 -8.47
CA SER A 222 -36.01 -22.70 -9.63
C SER A 222 -34.72 -23.36 -10.09
N THR A 223 -34.61 -24.67 -9.88
CA THR A 223 -33.42 -25.45 -10.19
C THR A 223 -33.01 -25.14 -11.62
N ILE A 224 -31.79 -24.64 -11.81
CA ILE A 224 -31.17 -24.59 -13.13
C ILE A 224 -31.21 -26.02 -13.64
N ASP A 225 -31.85 -26.20 -14.81
CA ASP A 225 -31.95 -27.45 -15.56
C ASP A 225 -30.64 -28.22 -15.41
N HIS A 226 -30.66 -29.26 -14.57
CA HIS A 226 -29.65 -30.29 -14.66
C HIS A 226 -29.84 -30.87 -16.06
N PRO A 227 -28.82 -30.88 -16.94
CA PRO A 227 -28.92 -31.60 -18.19
C PRO A 227 -29.29 -33.03 -17.82
N LEU A 228 -30.46 -33.49 -18.26
CA LEU A 228 -30.88 -34.87 -18.09
C LEU A 228 -29.70 -35.76 -18.49
N PRO A 229 -29.35 -36.79 -17.70
CA PRO A 229 -28.38 -37.76 -18.17
C PRO A 229 -28.88 -38.27 -19.52
N GLY A 230 -28.07 -38.05 -20.57
CA GLY A 230 -28.42 -38.47 -21.92
C GLY A 230 -28.79 -39.95 -21.95
N PRO A 231 -29.70 -40.38 -22.83
CA PRO A 231 -30.15 -41.76 -22.86
C PRO A 231 -28.94 -42.67 -22.97
N SER A 232 -28.79 -43.57 -21.99
CA SER A 232 -27.80 -44.63 -22.02
C SER A 232 -28.09 -45.49 -23.24
N THR A 233 -27.31 -45.32 -24.31
CA THR A 233 -27.30 -46.24 -25.44
C THR A 233 -26.67 -47.54 -24.95
N ASN A 234 -27.50 -48.57 -24.83
CA ASN A 234 -27.10 -49.95 -24.64
C ASN A 234 -27.07 -50.65 -26.01
#